data_AF-A0AA38C378-F1
#
_entry.id   AF-A0AA38C378-F1
#
_cell.length_a   1.000
_cell.length_b   1.000
_cell.length_c   1.000
_cell.angle_alpha   90.00
_cell.angle_beta   90.00
_cell.angle_gamma   90.00
#
_symmetry.space_group_name_H-M   'P 1'
#
loop_
_entity.id
_entity.type
_entity.pdbx_description
1 polymer ?
#
loop_
_entity_poly.entity_id
_entity_poly.type
_entity_poly.pdbx_seq_one_letter_code
_entity_poly.pdbx_strand_id
1 'polypeptide(L)'
;PVERLVQLSRVSSIFYLGDWDYARLRSVADKCGAMLLCDMARISGLVAAQEAANPFDYCDLVTTTTHKSLRGPRAGMIFYRKGPKPPKKGQPEDAVYDYEDKVNFAVFPSLQGGPHNHQIAALVVAPNID
;
A
#
# COMPACT_ATOMS: atom_id res chain seq x y z
N PRO A 1 -23.94 -15.32 10.21
CA PRO A 1 -23.02 -14.56 9.32
C PRO A 1 -21.84 -14.03 10.15
N VAL A 2 -20.75 -14.81 10.21
CA VAL A 2 -19.54 -14.38 10.94
C VAL A 2 -18.93 -13.26 10.12
N GLU A 3 -19.07 -12.02 10.58
CA GLU A 3 -18.29 -10.89 10.09
C GLU A 3 -16.82 -11.32 10.17
N ARG A 4 -16.21 -11.61 9.02
CA ARG A 4 -14.76 -11.78 8.97
C ARG A 4 -14.18 -10.42 9.32
N LEU A 5 -13.77 -10.26 10.57
CA LEU A 5 -12.95 -9.15 11.00
C LEU A 5 -11.74 -9.15 10.06
N VAL A 6 -11.65 -8.17 9.16
CA VAL A 6 -10.50 -8.04 8.28
C VAL A 6 -9.33 -7.63 9.17
N GLN A 7 -8.56 -8.61 9.61
CA GLN A 7 -7.42 -8.37 10.47
C GLN A 7 -6.33 -7.71 9.62
N LEU A 8 -6.07 -6.43 9.87
CA LEU A 8 -5.07 -5.64 9.16
C LEU A 8 -3.83 -5.48 10.02
N SER A 9 -2.70 -6.01 9.53
CA SER A 9 -1.39 -5.72 10.09
C SER A 9 -0.79 -4.51 9.36
N ARG A 10 -0.55 -3.42 10.09
CA ARG A 10 0.01 -2.17 9.55
C ARG A 10 1.48 -2.02 9.97
N VAL A 11 2.32 -1.69 9.01
CA VAL A 11 3.72 -1.34 9.22
C VAL A 11 3.95 0.08 8.73
N SER A 12 4.33 0.95 9.64
CA SER A 12 4.59 2.36 9.36
C SER A 12 5.44 2.91 10.47
N SER A 13 6.37 3.83 10.17
CA SER A 13 6.95 4.64 11.22
C SER A 13 7.25 6.05 10.76
N ILE A 14 7.07 6.98 11.70
CA ILE A 14 7.42 8.38 11.57
C ILE A 14 8.83 8.67 12.12
N PHE A 15 9.40 7.82 12.97
CA PHE A 15 10.69 8.05 13.65
C PHE A 15 11.63 6.83 13.69
N TYR A 16 11.30 5.74 12.99
CA TYR A 16 12.19 4.59 12.86
C TYR A 16 13.31 4.91 11.85
N LEU A 17 14.54 4.57 12.23
CA LEU A 17 15.75 4.88 11.46
C LEU A 17 16.31 3.64 10.73
N GLY A 18 15.79 2.45 11.00
CA GLY A 18 16.21 1.21 10.36
C GLY A 18 15.37 0.86 9.13
N ASP A 19 15.83 -0.14 8.37
CA ASP A 19 15.05 -0.72 7.29
C ASP A 19 14.08 -1.80 7.80
N TRP A 20 13.01 -2.05 7.06
CA TRP A 20 11.95 -2.98 7.45
C TRP A 20 12.19 -4.38 6.90
N ASP A 21 12.17 -5.37 7.79
CA ASP A 21 12.12 -6.77 7.39
C ASP A 21 10.68 -7.19 7.01
N TYR A 22 10.32 -6.88 5.76
CA TYR A 22 9.00 -7.19 5.21
C TYR A 22 8.72 -8.69 5.09
N ALA A 23 9.76 -9.52 4.90
CA ALA A 23 9.62 -10.98 4.82
C ALA A 23 9.16 -11.55 6.15
N ARG A 24 9.78 -11.11 7.26
CA ARG A 24 9.35 -11.50 8.60
C ARG A 24 7.94 -11.02 8.89
N LEU A 25 7.60 -9.80 8.51
CA LEU A 25 6.26 -9.24 8.71
C LEU A 25 5.19 -10.01 7.92
N ARG A 26 5.48 -10.40 6.67
CA ARG A 26 4.63 -11.28 5.86
C ARG A 26 4.37 -12.60 6.56
N SER A 27 5.42 -13.24 7.07
CA SER A 27 5.29 -14.52 7.77
C SER A 27 4.37 -14.44 9.00
N VAL A 28 4.39 -13.31 9.72
CA VAL A 28 3.52 -13.08 10.88
C VAL A 28 2.09 -12.81 10.43
N ALA A 29 1.92 -11.98 9.40
CA ALA A 29 0.61 -11.71 8.82
C ALA A 29 -0.07 -13.00 8.33
N ASP A 30 0.68 -13.89 7.67
CA ASP A 30 0.18 -15.19 7.22
C ASP A 30 -0.24 -16.11 8.37
N LYS A 31 0.54 -16.15 9.45
CA LYS A 31 0.20 -16.94 10.64
C LYS A 31 -1.10 -16.47 11.28
N CYS A 32 -1.35 -15.17 11.28
CA CYS A 32 -2.56 -14.57 11.84
C CYS A 32 -3.74 -14.52 10.86
N GLY A 33 -3.56 -14.90 9.59
CA GLY A 33 -4.57 -14.73 8.55
C GLY A 33 -4.88 -13.26 8.23
N ALA A 34 -3.92 -12.36 8.47
CA ALA A 34 -4.06 -10.91 8.31
C ALA A 34 -3.56 -10.42 6.94
N MET A 35 -4.10 -9.27 6.50
CA MET A 35 -3.53 -8.52 5.39
C MET A 35 -2.33 -7.72 5.85
N LEU A 36 -1.33 -7.55 4.99
CA LEU A 36 -0.16 -6.73 5.27
C LEU A 36 -0.25 -5.40 4.53
N LEU A 37 -0.32 -4.30 5.28
CA LEU A 37 -0.28 -2.93 4.76
C LEU A 37 1.02 -2.24 5.18
N CYS A 38 1.73 -1.67 4.21
CA CYS A 38 2.86 -0.77 4.47
C CYS A 38 2.48 0.68 4.18
N ASP A 39 2.74 1.58 5.12
CA ASP A 39 2.71 3.02 4.90
C ASP A 39 4.14 3.54 4.75
N MET A 40 4.53 3.81 3.52
CA MET A 40 5.89 4.19 3.13
C MET A 40 6.09 5.70 3.01
N ALA A 41 5.19 6.52 3.57
CA ALA A 41 5.16 7.97 3.39
C ALA A 41 6.52 8.69 3.54
N ARG A 42 7.38 8.29 4.49
CA ARG A 42 8.69 8.91 4.74
C ARG A 42 9.80 8.41 3.81
N ILE A 43 9.71 7.16 3.36
CA ILE A 43 10.74 6.48 2.55
C ILE A 43 10.36 6.34 1.08
N SER A 44 9.23 6.92 0.66
CA SER A 44 8.68 6.75 -0.68
C SER A 44 9.64 7.16 -1.80
N GLY A 45 10.44 8.21 -1.62
CA GLY A 45 11.50 8.58 -2.56
C GLY A 45 12.66 7.58 -2.58
N LEU A 46 13.05 7.04 -1.42
CA LEU A 46 14.12 6.02 -1.33
C LEU A 46 13.68 4.69 -1.96
N VAL A 47 12.44 4.28 -1.74
CA VAL A 47 11.83 3.11 -2.38
C VAL A 47 11.74 3.32 -3.90
N ALA A 48 11.36 4.51 -4.37
CA ALA A 48 11.33 4.84 -5.79
C ALA A 48 12.73 4.82 -6.43
N ALA A 49 13.76 5.26 -5.69
CA ALA A 49 15.15 5.21 -6.09
C ALA A 49 15.82 3.82 -5.90
N GLN A 50 15.09 2.83 -5.39
CA GLN A 50 15.60 1.48 -5.08
C GLN A 50 16.71 1.44 -4.01
N GLU A 51 16.79 2.46 -3.15
CA GLU A 51 17.78 2.61 -2.08
C GLU A 51 17.27 2.10 -0.70
N ALA A 52 16.03 1.61 -0.64
CA ALA A 52 15.42 1.03 0.56
C ALA A 52 14.71 -0.28 0.22
N ALA A 53 14.47 -1.15 1.21
CA ALA A 53 13.73 -2.38 0.99
C ALA A 53 12.37 -2.13 0.35
N ASN A 54 12.04 -2.98 -0.63
CA ASN A 54 10.84 -2.81 -1.44
C ASN A 54 9.60 -3.42 -0.74
N PRO A 55 8.62 -2.60 -0.28
CA PRO A 55 7.41 -3.11 0.35
C PRO A 55 6.50 -3.85 -0.64
N PHE A 56 6.60 -3.57 -1.94
CA PHE A 56 5.71 -4.15 -2.95
C PHE A 56 5.88 -5.67 -3.10
N ASP A 57 7.03 -6.22 -2.71
CA ASP A 57 7.32 -7.66 -2.82
C ASP A 57 6.52 -8.49 -1.82
N TYR A 58 6.13 -7.92 -0.69
CA TYR A 58 5.49 -8.65 0.42
C TYR A 58 4.11 -8.12 0.82
N CYS A 59 3.87 -6.82 0.67
CA CYS A 59 2.65 -6.18 1.15
C CYS A 59 1.49 -6.37 0.17
N ASP A 60 0.28 -6.51 0.72
CA ASP A 60 -0.97 -6.59 -0.03
C ASP A 60 -1.44 -5.18 -0.44
N LEU A 61 -1.21 -4.20 0.45
CA LEU A 61 -1.54 -2.78 0.28
C LEU A 61 -0.31 -1.94 0.61
N VAL A 62 -0.06 -0.89 -0.16
CA VAL A 62 0.97 0.11 0.15
C VAL A 62 0.37 1.50 0.05
N THR A 63 0.46 2.28 1.13
CA THR A 63 0.00 3.67 1.17
C THR A 63 1.18 4.62 1.25
N THR A 64 1.05 5.82 0.69
CA THR A 64 2.11 6.82 0.79
C THR A 64 1.58 8.24 0.70
N THR A 65 2.39 9.17 1.19
CA THR A 65 2.25 10.60 0.89
C THR A 65 3.30 11.03 -0.13
N THR A 66 2.93 11.94 -1.01
CA THR A 66 3.77 12.30 -2.17
C THR A 66 4.72 13.47 -1.91
N HIS A 67 4.53 14.24 -0.84
CA HIS A 67 5.27 15.49 -0.57
C HIS A 67 6.51 15.36 0.32
N LYS A 68 6.89 14.15 0.74
CA LYS A 68 8.04 13.92 1.64
C LYS A 68 9.31 13.64 0.82
N SER A 69 9.90 12.45 0.98
CA SER A 69 11.08 12.06 0.21
C SER A 69 10.80 11.94 -1.29
N LEU A 70 9.55 11.70 -1.68
CA LEU A 70 9.12 11.71 -3.10
C LEU A 70 9.02 13.13 -3.71
N ARG A 71 9.12 14.20 -2.89
CA ARG A 71 9.22 15.61 -3.35
C ARG A 71 8.11 16.12 -4.28
N GLY A 72 6.92 15.51 -4.28
CA GLY A 72 5.76 15.93 -5.04
C GLY A 72 4.79 16.88 -4.30
N PRO A 73 3.58 17.13 -4.85
CA PRO A 73 2.56 17.92 -4.18
C PRO A 73 2.02 17.21 -2.94
N ARG A 74 1.23 17.91 -2.11
CA ARG A 74 0.54 17.29 -0.96
C ARG A 74 -0.65 16.44 -1.42
N ALA A 75 -0.40 15.18 -1.71
CA ALA A 75 -1.41 14.17 -2.01
C ALA A 75 -1.08 12.83 -1.33
N GLY A 76 -2.01 11.89 -1.43
CA GLY A 76 -1.85 10.50 -0.98
C GLY A 76 -2.10 9.52 -2.13
N MET A 77 -1.44 8.36 -2.07
CA MET A 77 -1.63 7.27 -3.02
C MET A 77 -1.86 5.96 -2.28
N ILE A 78 -2.71 5.10 -2.85
CA ILE A 78 -3.00 3.76 -2.35
C ILE A 78 -2.72 2.78 -3.48
N PHE A 79 -1.71 1.94 -3.29
CA PHE A 79 -1.40 0.82 -4.15
C PHE A 79 -2.00 -0.45 -3.57
N TYR A 80 -2.46 -1.32 -4.44
CA TYR A 80 -3.07 -2.59 -4.09
C TYR A 80 -2.69 -3.66 -5.11
N ARG A 81 -2.56 -4.91 -4.65
CA ARG A 81 -2.33 -6.05 -5.56
C ARG A 81 -3.56 -6.35 -6.40
N LYS A 82 -3.32 -6.80 -7.63
CA LYS A 82 -4.34 -7.22 -8.62
C LYS A 82 -3.92 -8.56 -9.21
N GLY A 83 -4.88 -9.35 -9.70
CA GLY A 83 -4.59 -10.65 -10.33
C GLY A 83 -4.57 -11.83 -9.36
N PRO A 84 -3.99 -12.98 -9.76
CA PRO A 84 -4.02 -14.21 -8.97
C PRO A 84 -3.24 -14.05 -7.66
N LYS A 85 -3.79 -14.60 -6.58
CA LYS A 85 -3.12 -14.66 -5.28
C LYS A 85 -2.11 -15.81 -5.27
N PRO A 86 -0.98 -15.65 -4.57
CA PRO A 86 -0.06 -16.75 -4.38
C PRO A 86 -0.74 -17.91 -3.62
N PRO A 87 -0.38 -19.17 -3.91
CA PRO A 87 -1.01 -20.32 -3.29
C PRO A 87 -0.81 -20.30 -1.77
N LYS A 88 -1.91 -20.40 -1.01
CA LYS A 88 -1.88 -20.56 0.45
C LYS A 88 -2.76 -21.73 0.87
N LYS A 89 -2.33 -22.42 1.93
CA LYS A 89 -3.05 -23.55 2.49
C LYS A 89 -4.44 -23.11 2.98
N GLY A 90 -5.50 -23.68 2.41
CA GLY A 90 -6.90 -23.34 2.72
C GLY A 90 -7.48 -22.20 1.87
N GLN A 91 -6.73 -21.71 0.89
CA GLN A 91 -7.21 -20.75 -0.10
C GLN A 91 -7.65 -21.50 -1.38
N PRO A 92 -8.73 -21.08 -2.06
CA PRO A 92 -9.10 -21.63 -3.37
C PRO A 92 -7.94 -21.51 -4.37
N GLU A 93 -7.75 -22.50 -5.24
CA GLU A 93 -6.66 -22.51 -6.24
C GLU A 93 -6.73 -21.30 -7.18
N ASP A 94 -7.94 -20.85 -7.54
CA ASP A 94 -8.17 -19.69 -8.41
C ASP A 94 -8.47 -18.39 -7.65
N ALA A 95 -7.94 -18.25 -6.44
CA ALA A 95 -8.23 -17.05 -5.66
C ALA A 95 -7.57 -15.80 -6.27
N VAL A 96 -8.37 -14.79 -6.57
CA VAL A 96 -7.93 -13.51 -7.16
C VAL A 96 -7.95 -12.40 -6.08
N TYR A 97 -7.09 -11.40 -6.24
CA TYR A 97 -7.13 -10.15 -5.48
C TYR A 97 -8.35 -9.30 -5.87
N ASP A 98 -9.15 -8.94 -4.88
CA ASP A 98 -10.41 -8.18 -5.00
C ASP A 98 -10.30 -6.81 -4.31
N TYR A 99 -9.11 -6.21 -4.34
CA TYR A 99 -8.84 -4.94 -3.67
C TYR A 99 -9.22 -3.71 -4.49
N GLU A 100 -9.20 -3.80 -5.82
CA GLU A 100 -9.46 -2.66 -6.71
C GLU A 100 -10.79 -1.97 -6.41
N ASP A 101 -11.89 -2.71 -6.55
CA ASP A 101 -13.22 -2.15 -6.38
C ASP A 101 -13.43 -1.67 -4.94
N LYS A 102 -12.92 -2.41 -3.96
CA LYS A 102 -13.04 -2.06 -2.54
C LYS A 102 -12.29 -0.79 -2.19
N VAL A 103 -11.06 -0.63 -2.67
CA VAL A 103 -10.24 0.56 -2.43
C VAL A 103 -10.83 1.75 -3.15
N ASN A 104 -11.20 1.60 -4.43
CA ASN A 104 -11.80 2.67 -5.21
C ASN A 104 -13.12 3.14 -4.59
N PHE A 105 -14.01 2.21 -4.21
CA PHE A 105 -15.28 2.52 -3.55
C PHE A 105 -15.08 3.21 -2.19
N ALA A 106 -14.10 2.74 -1.40
CA ALA A 106 -13.76 3.35 -0.12
C ALA A 106 -13.28 4.80 -0.28
N VAL A 107 -12.54 5.10 -1.35
CA VAL A 107 -12.14 6.49 -1.67
C VAL A 107 -13.34 7.29 -2.14
N PHE A 108 -14.06 6.82 -3.16
CA PHE A 108 -15.25 7.45 -3.71
C PHE A 108 -16.25 6.36 -4.13
N PRO A 109 -17.52 6.44 -3.70
CA PRO A 109 -18.18 7.58 -3.05
C PRO A 109 -18.15 7.55 -1.51
N SER A 110 -17.47 6.59 -0.88
CA SER A 110 -17.65 6.36 0.57
C SER A 110 -17.06 7.45 1.46
N LEU A 111 -15.87 7.98 1.17
CA LEU A 111 -15.17 8.92 2.06
C LEU A 111 -14.96 10.30 1.46
N GLN A 112 -14.57 10.38 0.20
CA GLN A 112 -14.25 11.63 -0.49
C GLN A 112 -15.36 12.03 -1.47
N GLY A 113 -15.45 13.33 -1.76
CA GLY A 113 -16.29 13.90 -2.81
C GLY A 113 -15.53 14.00 -4.14
N GLY A 114 -15.55 15.20 -4.75
CA GLY A 114 -14.86 15.45 -6.02
C GLY A 114 -13.32 15.40 -5.88
N PRO A 115 -12.59 14.82 -6.85
CA PRO A 115 -11.14 14.74 -6.80
C PRO A 115 -10.47 16.11 -7.03
N HIS A 116 -9.35 16.34 -6.37
CA HIS A 116 -8.53 17.54 -6.57
C HIS A 116 -7.61 17.39 -7.81
N ASN A 117 -8.18 17.57 -9.01
CA ASN A 117 -7.47 17.36 -10.27
C ASN A 117 -6.17 18.17 -10.42
N HIS A 118 -6.09 19.36 -9.81
CA HIS A 118 -4.86 20.17 -9.80
C HIS A 118 -3.72 19.48 -9.01
N GLN A 119 -4.03 18.76 -7.93
CA GLN A 119 -3.04 17.97 -7.18
C GLN A 119 -2.64 16.71 -7.94
N ILE A 120 -3.58 16.08 -8.64
CA ILE A 120 -3.30 14.91 -9.50
C ILE A 120 -2.37 15.30 -10.65
N ALA A 121 -2.64 16.42 -11.33
CA ALA A 121 -1.79 16.92 -12.40
C ALA A 121 -0.36 17.23 -11.90
N ALA A 122 -0.23 17.92 -10.76
CA ALA A 122 1.07 18.18 -10.15
C ALA A 122 1.80 16.90 -9.74
N LEU A 123 1.08 15.84 -9.36
CA LEU A 123 1.66 14.56 -8.98
C LEU A 123 2.23 13.81 -10.18
N VAL A 124 1.62 13.91 -11.36
CA VAL A 124 2.15 13.28 -12.58
C VAL A 124 3.47 13.92 -12.99
N VAL A 125 3.65 15.22 -12.75
CA VAL A 125 4.88 15.94 -13.10
C VAL A 125 6.03 15.64 -12.14
N ALA A 126 5.76 15.56 -10.84
CA ALA A 126 6.78 15.40 -9.80
C ALA A 126 7.78 14.23 -9.95
N PRO A 127 7.37 12.99 -10.31
CA PRO A 127 8.30 11.87 -10.48
C PRO A 127 9.12 11.92 -11.77
N ASN A 128 8.91 12.91 -12.65
CA ASN A 128 9.64 13.08 -13.91
C ASN A 128 10.71 14.19 -13.86
N ILE A 129 11.00 14.74 -12.67
CA ILE A 129 12.06 15.72 -12.50
C ILE A 129 13.31 14.94 -12.09
N ASP A 130 14.10 14.56 -13.09
CA ASP A 130 15.46 14.01 -12.96
C ASP A 130 16.42 15.04 -12.30
#